data_AF-A0A348ZK80-F1
#
_entry.id   AF-A0A348ZK80-F1
#
_cell.length_a   1.000
_cell.length_b   1.000
_cell.length_c   1.000
_cell.angle_alpha   90.00
_cell.angle_beta   90.00
_cell.angle_gamma   90.00
#
_symmetry.space_group_name_H-M   'P 1'
#
loop_
_entity.id
_entity.type
_entity.pdbx_description
1 polymer ?
#
loop_
_entity_poly.entity_id
_entity_poly.type
_entity_poly.pdbx_seq_one_letter_code
_entity_poly.pdbx_strand_id
1 'polypeptide(L)' 'KYDINVLAIKKGDEMNMKIGPDTVFEDGDLMVVLGSIKKIKKCFKY' A
#
# COMPACT_ATOMS: atom_id res chain seq x y z
N LYS A 1 9.30 7.55 -5.27
CA LYS A 1 8.87 7.15 -6.64
C LYS A 1 7.34 7.02 -6.65
N TYR A 2 6.66 7.42 -7.73
CA TYR A 2 5.19 7.55 -7.92
C TYR A 2 4.42 8.55 -7.05
N ASP A 3 4.94 9.01 -5.91
CA ASP A 3 4.29 10.01 -5.04
C ASP A 3 2.91 9.51 -4.56
N ILE A 4 2.95 8.35 -3.92
CA ILE A 4 1.85 7.62 -3.30
C ILE A 4 2.36 7.18 -1.93
N ASN A 5 1.52 7.28 -0.91
CA ASN A 5 1.81 6.80 0.44
C ASN A 5 0.99 5.56 0.74
N VAL A 6 1.61 4.56 1.36
CA VAL A 6 0.87 3.45 1.97
C VAL A 6 0.53 3.86 3.40
N LEU A 7 -0.75 3.80 3.77
CA LEU A 7 -1.24 4.23 5.09
C LEU A 7 -1.47 3.06 6.03
N ALA A 8 -1.90 1.92 5.50
CA ALA A 8 -2.12 0.70 6.26
C ALA A 8 -2.02 -0.54 5.37
N ILE A 9 -1.76 -1.67 6.02
CA ILE A 9 -1.83 -3.02 5.46
C ILE A 9 -2.79 -3.82 6.34
N LYS A 10 -3.77 -4.47 5.74
CA LYS A 10 -4.66 -5.41 6.42
C LYS A 10 -4.24 -6.83 6.08
N LYS A 11 -3.91 -7.61 7.11
CA LYS A 11 -3.55 -9.04 7.04
C LYS A 11 -4.62 -9.84 7.77
N GLY A 12 -5.50 -10.52 7.04
CA GLY A 12 -6.67 -11.15 7.65
C GLY A 12 -7.54 -10.11 8.37
N ASP A 13 -7.72 -10.24 9.68
CA ASP A 13 -8.48 -9.28 10.50
C ASP A 13 -7.62 -8.21 11.17
N GLU A 14 -6.30 -8.28 11.04
CA GLU A 14 -5.37 -7.33 11.64
C GLU A 14 -5.06 -6.16 10.71
N MET A 15 -5.15 -4.94 11.24
CA MET A 15 -4.76 -3.72 10.53
C MET A 15 -3.43 -3.20 11.08
N ASN A 16 -2.39 -3.20 10.24
CA ASN A 16 -1.06 -2.70 10.58
C ASN A 16 -0.82 -1.33 9.95
N MET A 17 -0.55 -0.33 10.81
CA MET A 17 -0.22 1.05 10.41
C MET A 17 1.27 1.38 10.56
N LYS A 18 2.08 0.45 11.09
CA LYS A 18 3.53 0.60 11.21
C LYS A 18 4.20 0.22 9.89
N ILE A 19 4.13 1.12 8.92
CA ILE A 19 4.75 0.94 7.61
C ILE A 19 6.11 1.64 7.62
N GLY A 20 7.15 0.83 7.53
CA GLY A 20 8.54 1.25 7.45
C GLY A 20 9.22 0.76 6.16
N PRO A 21 10.47 1.18 5.91
CA PRO A 21 11.26 0.71 4.75
C PRO A 21 11.51 -0.80 4.74
N ASP A 22 11.41 -1.45 5.91
CA ASP A 22 11.60 -2.87 6.17
C ASP A 22 10.29 -3.67 6.07
N THR A 23 9.15 -3.01 5.85
CA THR A 23 7.85 -3.68 5.74
C THR A 23 7.79 -4.50 4.45
N VAL A 24 7.58 -5.82 4.60
CA VAL A 24 7.39 -6.77 3.49
C VAL A 24 5.89 -6.99 3.26
N PHE A 25 5.47 -6.82 2.01
CA PHE A 25 4.11 -7.12 1.56
C PHE A 25 4.03 -8.57 1.10
N GLU A 26 2.94 -9.25 1.44
CA GLU A 26 2.68 -10.64 1.08
C GLU A 26 1.45 -10.74 0.16
N ASP A 27 1.37 -11.84 -0.60
CA ASP A 27 0.21 -12.12 -1.42
C ASP A 27 -1.04 -12.26 -0.54
N GLY A 28 -2.11 -11.54 -0.92
CA GLY A 28 -3.36 -11.50 -0.15
C GLY A 28 -3.47 -10.33 0.82
N ASP A 29 -2.38 -9.56 1.03
CA ASP A 29 -2.43 -8.33 1.82
C ASP A 29 -3.35 -7.28 1.15
N LEU A 30 -4.21 -6.65 1.96
CA LEU A 30 -5.01 -5.52 1.49
C LEU A 30 -4.34 -4.21 1.91
N MET A 31 -3.95 -3.42 0.91
CA MET A 31 -3.23 -2.16 1.14
C MET A 31 -4.16 -0.95 1.01
N VAL A 32 -4.05 -0.01 1.96
CA VAL A 32 -4.67 1.31 1.86
C VAL A 32 -3.62 2.30 1.38
N VAL A 33 -3.85 2.91 0.23
CA VAL A 33 -2.91 3.85 -0.41
C VAL A 33 -3.55 5.22 -0.62
N LEU A 34 -2.75 6.27 -0.45
CA LEU A 34 -3.12 7.66 -0.69
C LEU A 34 -2.28 8.23 -1.83
N GLY A 35 -2.95 8.76 -2.84
CA GLY A 35 -2.31 9.41 -3.98
C GLY A 35 -3.33 9.76 -5.08
N SER A 36 -2.89 10.43 -6.14
CA SER A 36 -3.79 10.70 -7.27
C SER A 36 -4.06 9.42 -8.08
N ILE A 37 -5.27 9.29 -8.63
CA ILE A 37 -5.67 8.11 -9.42
C ILE A 37 -4.68 7.85 -10.58
N LYS A 38 -4.23 8.90 -11.28
CA LYS A 38 -3.22 8.80 -12.36
C LYS A 38 -1.90 8.18 -11.87
N LYS A 39 -1.44 8.55 -10.68
CA LYS A 39 -0.21 8.02 -10.08
C LYS A 39 -0.40 6.58 -9.60
N ILE A 40 -1.53 6.29 -8.93
CA ILE A 40 -1.89 4.95 -8.45
C ILE A 40 -1.93 3.96 -9.61
N LYS A 41 -2.64 4.29 -10.70
CA LYS A 41 -2.66 3.46 -11.92
C LYS A 41 -1.27 3.19 -12.48
N LYS A 42 -0.43 4.23 -12.57
CA LYS A 42 0.96 4.09 -13.03
C LYS A 42 1.81 3.18 -12.13
N CYS A 43 1.58 3.22 -10.81
CA CYS A 43 2.32 2.43 -9.83
C CYS A 43 1.93 0.95 -9.89
N PHE A 44 0.64 0.65 -9.92
CA PHE A 44 0.11 -0.71 -9.92
C PHE A 44 -0.15 -1.29 -11.32
N LYS A 45 0.22 -0.56 -12.38
CA LYS A 45 0.05 -0.93 -13.80
C LYS A 45 -1.37 -1.39 -14.13
N TYR A 46 -2.35 -0.67 -13.57
CA TYR A 46 -3.79 -0.86 -13.76
C TYR A 46 -4.35 0.08 -14.83
#